data_AF-A0A7J9FUW7-F1
#
_entry.id   AF-A0A7J9FUW7-F1
#
_cell.length_a   1.000
_cell.length_b   1.000
_cell.length_c   1.000
_cell.angle_alpha   90.00
_cell.angle_beta   90.00
_cell.angle_gamma   90.00
#
_symmetry.space_group_name_H-M   'P 1'
#
loop_
_entity.id
_entity.type
_entity.pdbx_description
1 polymer ?
#
loop_
_entity_poly.entity_id
_entity_poly.type
_entity_poly.pdbx_seq_one_letter_code
_entity_poly.pdbx_strand_id
1 'polypeptide(L)' 'MLGVSTPDMHFVYILLGWEGSIADGRVIRDAISRRHGLKVPHGCYYLVDVGYTNCERFLVPFRG' A
#
# COMPACT_ATOMS: atom_id res chain seq x y z
N MET A 1 -10.46 -2.17 -3.45
CA MET A 1 -9.62 -3.37 -3.16
C MET A 1 -8.17 -2.94 -3.19
N LEU A 2 -7.38 -3.25 -2.16
CA LEU A 2 -5.93 -2.98 -2.14
C LEU A 2 -5.19 -4.33 -2.22
N GLY A 3 -4.30 -4.45 -3.18
CA GLY A 3 -3.41 -5.60 -3.34
C GLY A 3 -1.97 -5.14 -3.34
N VAL A 4 -1.11 -5.83 -2.60
CA VAL A 4 0.34 -5.63 -2.65
C VAL A 4 0.95 -6.90 -3.22
N SER A 5 1.66 -6.75 -4.32
CA SER A 5 2.33 -7.83 -5.01
C SER A 5 3.82 -7.57 -5.12
N THR A 6 4.59 -8.65 -5.21
CA THR A 6 6.00 -8.61 -5.57
C THR A 6 6.17 -8.38 -7.09
N PRO A 7 7.38 -8.03 -7.57
CA PRO A 7 7.65 -7.87 -9.00
C PRO A 7 7.36 -9.14 -9.82
N ASP A 8 7.46 -10.31 -9.21
CA ASP A 8 7.12 -11.63 -9.74
C ASP A 8 5.63 -11.98 -9.59
N MET A 9 4.76 -10.99 -9.35
CA MET A 9 3.30 -11.10 -9.29
C MET A 9 2.74 -11.97 -8.15
N HIS A 10 3.51 -12.25 -7.10
CA HIS A 10 2.98 -12.91 -5.91
C HIS A 10 2.32 -11.89 -4.98
N PHE A 11 1.03 -12.09 -4.68
CA PHE A 11 0.33 -11.27 -3.70
C PHE A 11 0.80 -11.58 -2.28
N VAL A 12 1.38 -10.58 -1.63
CA VAL A 12 1.82 -10.67 -0.22
C VAL A 12 0.78 -10.11 0.74
N TYR A 13 -0.16 -9.31 0.23
CA TYR A 13 -1.24 -8.75 1.02
C TYR A 13 -2.45 -8.41 0.14
N ILE A 14 -3.64 -8.77 0.60
CA ILE A 14 -4.91 -8.39 -0.03
C ILE A 14 -5.86 -7.87 1.04
N LEU A 15 -6.39 -6.67 0.82
CA LEU A 15 -7.43 -6.07 1.63
C LEU A 15 -8.73 -5.96 0.83
N LEU A 16 -9.70 -6.78 1.25
CA LEU A 16 -11.06 -6.85 0.72
C LEU A 16 -12.02 -6.02 1.59
N GLY A 17 -13.10 -5.50 0.99
CA GLY A 17 -14.19 -4.83 1.73
C GLY A 17 -14.13 -3.30 1.79
N TRP A 18 -13.49 -2.64 0.82
CA TRP A 18 -13.55 -1.18 0.66
C TRP A 18 -14.38 -0.81 -0.57
N GLU A 19 -15.41 0.01 -0.36
CA GLU A 19 -16.34 0.50 -1.39
C GLU A 19 -15.70 1.61 -2.25
N GLY A 20 -15.99 1.57 -3.55
CA GLY A 20 -15.16 2.10 -4.65
C GLY A 20 -15.02 3.62 -4.83
N SER A 21 -14.96 4.41 -3.77
CA SER A 21 -14.71 5.85 -3.86
C SER A 21 -13.97 6.44 -2.65
N ILE A 22 -13.35 5.59 -1.82
CA ILE A 22 -12.61 6.07 -0.65
C ILE A 22 -11.19 6.43 -1.09
N ALA A 23 -10.80 7.67 -0.79
CA ALA A 23 -9.46 8.19 -1.07
C ALA A 23 -8.39 7.17 -0.69
N ASP A 24 -7.62 6.79 -1.69
CA ASP A 24 -6.47 5.90 -1.70
C ASP A 24 -5.66 5.91 -0.37
N GLY A 25 -5.29 7.09 0.15
CA GLY A 25 -4.56 7.22 1.41
C GLY A 25 -5.27 6.67 2.67
N ARG A 26 -6.61 6.67 2.71
CA ARG A 26 -7.38 6.09 3.83
C ARG A 26 -7.30 4.57 3.83
N VAL A 27 -7.30 3.95 2.64
CA VAL A 27 -7.22 2.49 2.49
C VAL A 27 -5.86 1.98 2.95
N ILE A 28 -4.77 2.66 2.57
CA ILE A 28 -3.43 2.32 3.05
C ILE A 28 -3.30 2.52 4.57
N ARG A 29 -3.84 3.63 5.12
CA ARG A 29 -3.79 3.87 6.57
C ARG A 29 -4.52 2.79 7.36
N ASP A 30 -5.69 2.35 6.90
CA ASP A 30 -6.41 1.23 7.51
C ASP A 30 -5.63 -0.07 7.37
N ALA A 31 -5.06 -0.34 6.19
CA ALA A 31 -4.24 -1.52 5.94
C ALA A 31 -3.09 -1.61 6.95
N ILE A 32 -2.39 -0.51 7.24
CA ILE A 32 -1.26 -0.47 8.19
C ILE A 32 -1.75 -0.58 9.65
N SER A 33 -2.85 0.09 9.99
CA SER A 33 -3.33 0.18 11.38
C SER A 33 -3.95 -1.12 11.91
N ARG A 34 -4.24 -2.09 11.05
CA ARG A 34 -4.82 -3.38 11.43
C ARG A 34 -3.81 -4.25 12.20
N ARG A 35 -4.31 -5.07 13.14
CA ARG A 35 -3.50 -5.99 13.96
C ARG A 35 -2.66 -6.98 13.13
N HIS A 36 -3.18 -7.42 11.99
CA HIS A 36 -2.50 -8.21 10.96
C HIS A 36 -2.39 -7.42 9.64
N GLY A 37 -2.16 -6.12 9.79
CA GLY A 37 -2.11 -5.15 8.71
C GLY A 37 -0.91 -5.32 7.79
N LEU A 38 -0.89 -4.50 6.74
CA LEU A 38 0.23 -4.37 5.83
C LEU A 38 1.48 -3.95 6.61
N LYS A 39 2.50 -4.81 6.61
CA LYS A 39 3.79 -4.56 7.24
C LYS A 39 4.86 -4.53 6.18
N VAL A 40 5.63 -3.45 6.15
CA VAL A 40 6.82 -3.38 5.30
C VAL A 40 7.97 -4.07 6.04
N PRO A 41 8.63 -5.08 5.45
CA PRO A 41 9.84 -5.67 6.02
C PRO A 41 10.92 -4.60 6.24
N HIS A 42 11.75 -4.79 7.28
CA HIS A 42 12.87 -3.88 7.55
C HIS A 42 13.81 -3.82 6.33
N GLY A 43 14.15 -2.60 5.90
CA GLY A 43 15.01 -2.36 4.73
C GLY A 43 14.29 -2.38 3.38
N CYS A 44 12.97 -2.66 3.34
CA CYS A 44 12.17 -2.61 2.13
C CYS A 44 11.26 -1.37 2.10
N TYR A 45 10.83 -0.99 0.90
CA TYR A 45 9.83 0.06 0.65
C TYR A 45 8.75 -0.47 -0.29
N TYR A 46 7.50 -0.12 -0.04
CA TYR A 46 6.44 -0.32 -1.03
C TYR A 46 6.37 0.88 -1.97
N LEU A 47 6.36 0.61 -3.27
CA LEU A 47 6.04 1.62 -4.28
C LEU A 47 4.51 1.81 -4.30
N VAL A 48 4.08 3.06 -4.16
CA VAL A 48 2.67 3.44 -4.16
C VAL A 48 2.34 4.25 -5.41
N ASP A 49 1.08 4.31 -5.79
CA ASP A 49 0.68 5.14 -6.91
C ASP A 49 0.93 6.63 -6.62
N VAL A 50 1.01 7.44 -7.65
CA VAL A 50 1.36 8.85 -7.61
C VAL A 50 0.31 9.77 -6.97
N GLY A 51 -0.87 9.21 -6.67
CA GLY A 51 -1.90 9.86 -5.86
C GLY A 51 -1.61 9.82 -4.35
N TYR A 52 -0.55 9.13 -3.92
CA TYR A 52 -0.19 8.99 -2.52
C TYR A 52 0.90 9.99 -2.10
N THR A 53 1.00 10.25 -0.80
CA THR A 53 2.09 11.04 -0.22
C THR A 53 3.22 10.12 0.21
N ASN A 54 4.48 10.53 0.00
CA ASN A 54 5.63 9.83 0.59
C ASN A 54 5.48 9.76 2.11
N CYS A 55 5.61 8.56 2.67
CA CYS A 55 5.62 8.36 4.11
C CYS A 55 6.61 7.24 4.48
N GLU A 56 6.90 7.07 5.76
CA GLU A 56 7.88 6.08 6.21
C GLU A 56 7.52 4.70 5.62
N ARG A 57 8.43 4.12 4.81
CA ARG A 57 8.31 2.82 4.13
C ARG A 57 7.39 2.78 2.89
N PHE A 58 6.88 3.92 2.42
CA PHE A 58 6.12 4.04 1.16
C PHE A 58 6.69 5.14 0.28
N LEU A 59 7.06 4.78 -0.96
CA LEU A 59 7.67 5.68 -1.92
C LEU A 59 6.77 5.89 -3.13
N VAL A 60 6.57 7.16 -3.46
CA VAL A 60 5.89 7.58 -4.68
C VAL A 60 6.92 7.62 -5.81
N PRO A 61 6.66 6.96 -6.95
CA PRO A 61 7.50 7.03 -8.13
C PRO A 61 7.70 8.49 -8.57
N PHE A 62 8.94 8.82 -8.91
CA PHE A 62 9.25 10.12 -9.49
C PHE A 62 8.54 10.28 -10.84
N ARG A 63 7.74 11.34 -10.98
CA ARG A 63 7.25 11.81 -12.28
C ARG A 63 8.31 12.74 -12.86
N GLY A 64 9.03 12.26 -13.86
CA GLY A 64 9.91 13.08 -14.70
C GLY A 64 9.14 14.05 -15.58
#